data_AF-A0A4Y2W4T6-F1
#
_entry.id   AF-A0A4Y2W4T6-F1
#
_cell.length_a   1.000
_cell.length_b   1.000
_cell.length_c   1.000
_cell.angle_alpha   90.00
_cell.angle_beta   90.00
_cell.angle_gamma   90.00
#
_symmetry.space_group_name_H-M   'P 1'
#
loop_
_entity.id
_entity.type
_entity.pdbx_description
1 polymer ?
#
loop_
_entity_poly.entity_id
_entity_poly.type
_entity_poly.pdbx_seq_one_letter_code
_entity_poly.pdbx_strand_id
1 'polypeptide(L)'
;VCGIYFPNESLAALKWKMKEEFCPQSDQTNVYLAAFTTAHSRLKLYREIENLGEAVLYYYTDSIIYASNSINDPEIGDFLRDFTDELEGDLIVKFVSGPS
;
A
#
# COMPACT_ATOMS: atom_id res chain seq x y z
N VAL A 1 15.07 15.79 -2.71
CA VAL A 1 16.05 15.34 -1.70
C VAL A 1 15.92 16.28 -0.51
N CYS A 2 15.29 15.80 0.56
CA CYS A 2 15.26 16.47 1.86
C CYS A 2 16.43 15.90 2.66
N GLY A 3 17.25 16.76 3.27
CA GLY A 3 18.38 16.34 4.08
C GLY A 3 18.46 17.17 5.35
N ILE A 4 18.61 16.49 6.49
CA ILE A 4 18.87 17.12 7.78
C ILE A 4 20.32 16.84 8.13
N TYR A 5 21.07 17.87 8.49
CA TYR A 5 22.42 17.74 9.01
C TYR A 5 22.51 18.37 10.40
N PHE A 6 23.28 17.76 11.28
CA PHE A 6 23.47 18.21 12.66
C PHE A 6 24.91 18.67 12.84
N PRO A 7 25.19 19.99 12.78
CA PRO A 7 26.55 20.49 13.02
C PRO A 7 27.05 20.24 14.43
N ASN A 8 26.13 20.19 15.41
CA ASN A 8 26.40 19.84 16.81
C ASN A 8 25.09 19.45 17.53
N GLU A 9 25.20 19.08 18.80
CA GLU A 9 24.10 18.58 19.62
C GLU A 9 22.97 19.60 19.88
N SER A 10 23.25 20.89 19.67
CA SER A 10 22.30 21.98 19.93
C SER A 10 21.70 22.57 18.65
N LEU A 11 22.18 22.14 17.48
CA LEU A 11 21.79 22.76 16.21
C LEU A 11 21.52 21.69 15.16
N ALA A 12 20.31 21.77 14.59
CA ALA A 12 19.94 21.01 13.41
C ALA A 12 19.75 21.98 12.25
N ALA A 13 20.26 21.62 11.09
CA ALA A 13 20.15 22.41 9.89
C ALA A 13 19.42 21.62 8.80
N LEU A 14 18.33 22.22 8.34
CA LEU A 14 17.41 21.62 7.39
C LEU A 14 17.71 22.16 6.00
N LYS A 15 18.11 21.28 5.09
CA LYS A 15 18.18 21.60 3.67
C LYS A 15 16.92 21.08 3.00
N TRP A 16 15.99 22.01 2.77
CA TRP A 16 14.78 21.75 2.00
C TRP A 16 14.88 22.46 0.65
N LYS A 17 14.38 21.80 -0.41
CA LYS A 17 14.09 22.43 -1.69
C LYS A 17 12.59 22.32 -1.90
N MET A 18 11.89 23.46 -1.90
CA MET A 18 10.49 23.51 -2.29
C MET A 18 10.42 23.10 -3.76
N LYS A 19 9.76 21.98 -4.02
CA LYS A 19 9.54 21.48 -5.35
C LYS A 19 8.18 22.03 -5.75
N GLU A 20 8.15 23.05 -6.60
CA GLU A 20 6.92 23.46 -7.26
C GLU A 20 6.55 22.33 -8.24
N GLU A 21 5.77 21.36 -7.75
CA GLU A 21 5.33 20.19 -8.51
C GLU A 21 4.17 20.53 -9.46
N PHE A 22 4.25 21.65 -10.19
CA PHE A 22 3.43 21.75 -11.38
C PHE A 22 4.05 20.88 -12.46
N CYS A 23 3.71 19.59 -12.44
CA CYS A 23 3.81 18.76 -13.62
C CYS A 23 2.68 19.22 -14.56
N PRO A 24 2.98 19.92 -15.68
CA PRO A 24 1.96 20.17 -16.68
C PRO A 24 1.35 18.82 -17.07
N GLN A 25 0.03 18.78 -17.22
CA GLN A 25 -0.67 17.57 -17.63
C GLN A 25 -0.02 17.09 -18.94
N SER A 26 0.65 15.95 -18.88
CA SER A 26 1.23 15.36 -20.08
C SER A 26 0.08 14.91 -20.98
N ASP A 27 0.20 15.15 -22.28
CA ASP A 27 -0.75 14.65 -23.29
C ASP A 27 -0.78 13.10 -23.31
N GLN A 28 0.17 12.45 -22.65
CA GLN A 28 0.25 11.00 -22.46
C GLN A 28 -0.36 10.52 -21.13
N THR A 29 -0.82 11.43 -20.25
CA THR A 29 -1.46 11.08 -18.97
C THR A 29 -2.97 11.04 -19.11
N ASN A 30 -3.52 9.82 -19.08
CA ASN A 30 -4.96 9.61 -19.10
C ASN A 30 -5.49 9.43 -17.66
N VAL A 31 -5.99 10.50 -17.06
CA VAL A 31 -6.56 10.49 -15.71
C VAL A 31 -7.74 9.52 -15.57
N TYR A 32 -8.52 9.31 -16.64
CA TYR A 32 -9.64 8.37 -16.63
C TYR A 32 -9.14 6.93 -16.53
N LEU A 33 -8.05 6.60 -17.23
CA LEU A 33 -7.43 5.28 -17.13
C LEU A 33 -6.85 5.03 -15.72
N ALA A 34 -6.20 6.04 -15.14
CA ALA A 34 -5.69 5.97 -13.76
C ALA A 34 -6.83 5.79 -12.73
N ALA A 35 -7.91 6.56 -12.88
CA ALA A 35 -9.08 6.44 -12.01
C ALA A 35 -9.77 5.08 -12.16
N PHE A 36 -9.93 4.59 -13.38
CA PHE A 36 -10.54 3.29 -13.66
C PHE A 36 -9.74 2.14 -13.06
N THR A 37 -8.43 2.11 -13.30
CA THR A 37 -7.53 1.08 -12.74
C THR A 37 -7.53 1.12 -11.21
N THR A 38 -7.42 2.29 -10.59
CA THR A 38 -7.47 2.46 -9.13
C THR A 38 -8.80 1.99 -8.54
N ALA A 39 -9.93 2.40 -9.13
CA ALA A 39 -11.25 1.98 -8.68
C ALA A 39 -11.41 0.46 -8.78
N HIS A 40 -10.86 -0.14 -9.84
CA HIS A 40 -10.92 -1.57 -10.05
C HIS A 40 -10.10 -2.36 -9.02
N SER A 41 -8.89 -1.89 -8.70
CA SER A 41 -8.08 -2.47 -7.62
C SER A 41 -8.80 -2.38 -6.27
N ARG A 42 -9.42 -1.23 -5.95
CA ARG A 42 -10.22 -1.07 -4.73
C ARG A 42 -11.40 -2.03 -4.65
N LEU A 43 -12.14 -2.22 -5.76
CA LEU A 43 -13.26 -3.16 -5.79
C LEU A 43 -12.79 -4.61 -5.58
N LYS A 44 -11.65 -5.00 -6.16
CA LYS A 44 -11.07 -6.33 -5.94
C LYS A 44 -10.63 -6.50 -4.49
N LEU A 45 -9.95 -5.51 -3.91
CA LEU A 45 -9.55 -5.48 -2.50
C LEU A 45 -10.76 -5.62 -1.56
N TYR A 46 -11.83 -4.85 -1.77
CA TYR A 46 -13.01 -4.90 -0.91
C TYR A 46 -13.74 -6.24 -0.97
N ARG A 47 -13.75 -6.92 -2.13
CA ARG A 47 -14.32 -8.27 -2.23
C ARG A 47 -13.58 -9.28 -1.35
N GLU A 48 -12.25 -9.23 -1.34
CA GLU A 48 -11.47 -10.13 -0.48
C GLU A 48 -11.62 -9.77 1.00
N ILE A 49 -11.68 -8.47 1.34
CA ILE A 49 -11.95 -8.01 2.70
C ILE A 49 -13.33 -8.49 3.19
N GLU A 50 -14.37 -8.38 2.35
CA GLU A 50 -15.71 -8.90 2.67
C GLU A 50 -15.70 -10.42 2.84
N ASN A 51 -14.95 -11.14 2.00
CA ASN A 51 -14.80 -12.60 2.11
C ASN A 51 -14.07 -13.02 3.40
N LEU A 52 -12.98 -12.31 3.74
CA LEU A 52 -12.16 -12.56 4.93
C LEU A 52 -12.91 -12.23 6.24
N GLY A 53 -13.73 -11.19 6.23
CA GLY A 53 -14.51 -10.77 7.40
C GLY A 53 -13.64 -10.42 8.60
N GLU A 54 -13.88 -11.07 9.75
CA GLU A 54 -13.14 -10.82 11.00
C GLU A 54 -11.67 -11.27 10.96
N ALA A 55 -11.25 -12.02 9.93
CA ALA A 55 -9.86 -12.43 9.76
C ALA A 55 -8.94 -11.27 9.33
N VAL A 56 -9.48 -10.13 8.87
CA VAL A 56 -8.67 -8.98 8.42
C VAL A 56 -8.02 -8.27 9.61
N LEU A 57 -6.69 -8.17 9.59
CA LEU A 57 -5.90 -7.46 10.61
C LEU A 57 -5.53 -6.04 10.16
N TYR A 58 -5.25 -5.86 8.85
CA TYR A 58 -4.92 -4.58 8.24
C TYR A 58 -5.07 -4.67 6.71
N TYR A 59 -5.26 -3.54 6.04
CA TYR A 59 -5.22 -3.48 4.58
C TYR A 59 -4.73 -2.10 4.12
N TYR A 60 -4.03 -2.03 2.98
CA TYR A 60 -3.56 -0.77 2.41
C TYR A 60 -3.39 -0.86 0.90
N THR A 61 -3.98 0.11 0.18
CA THR A 61 -3.94 0.27 -1.29
C THR A 61 -4.36 -0.96 -2.11
N ASP A 62 -3.58 -2.02 -2.06
CA ASP A 62 -3.67 -3.28 -2.79
C ASP A 62 -3.21 -4.51 -1.99
N SER A 63 -2.83 -4.36 -0.72
CA SER A 63 -2.43 -5.48 0.17
C SER A 63 -3.37 -5.65 1.37
N ILE A 64 -3.43 -6.88 1.90
CA ILE A 64 -4.22 -7.27 3.08
C ILE A 64 -3.33 -8.13 3.98
N ILE A 65 -3.27 -7.81 5.26
CA ILE A 65 -2.74 -8.67 6.31
C ILE A 65 -3.92 -9.32 7.01
N TYR A 66 -3.95 -10.64 7.07
CA TYR A 66 -5.06 -11.41 7.64
C TYR A 66 -4.57 -12.59 8.47
N ALA A 67 -5.40 -13.03 9.40
CA ALA A 67 -5.18 -14.26 10.15
C ALA A 67 -5.74 -15.44 9.34
N SER A 68 -4.86 -16.19 8.66
CA SER A 68 -5.27 -17.37 7.89
C SER A 68 -5.99 -18.38 8.78
N ASN A 69 -7.12 -18.88 8.27
CA ASN A 69 -7.90 -19.95 8.89
C ASN A 69 -8.12 -21.13 7.92
N SER A 70 -7.53 -21.07 6.72
CA SER A 70 -7.64 -22.06 5.65
C SER A 70 -9.06 -22.32 5.13
N ILE A 71 -10.02 -21.46 5.45
CA ILE A 71 -11.42 -21.55 5.02
C ILE A 71 -11.70 -20.51 3.94
N ASN A 72 -11.26 -19.26 4.14
CA ASN A 72 -11.55 -18.12 3.26
C ASN A 72 -10.30 -17.33 2.87
N ASP A 73 -9.13 -17.97 2.94
CA ASP A 73 -7.87 -17.38 2.51
C ASP A 73 -7.96 -17.00 1.01
N PRO A 74 -7.48 -15.82 0.58
CA PRO A 74 -7.59 -15.37 -0.81
C PRO A 74 -6.82 -16.29 -1.76
N GLU A 75 -7.36 -16.48 -2.96
CA GLU A 75 -6.65 -17.19 -4.02
C GLU A 75 -5.44 -16.38 -4.51
N ILE A 76 -4.29 -17.04 -4.59
CA ILE A 76 -3.03 -16.47 -5.08
C ILE A 76 -2.79 -16.93 -6.53
N GLY A 77 -2.25 -16.04 -7.37
CA GLY A 77 -1.97 -16.35 -8.78
C GLY A 77 -0.85 -15.50 -9.38
N ASP A 78 -0.42 -15.89 -10.58
CA ASP A 78 0.71 -15.26 -11.30
C ASP A 78 0.25 -14.25 -12.36
N PHE A 79 -1.05 -14.01 -12.50
CA PHE A 79 -1.57 -13.10 -13.52
C PHE A 79 -1.76 -11.69 -12.97
N LEU A 80 -1.80 -10.74 -13.90
CA LEU A 80 -2.06 -9.34 -13.57
C LEU A 80 -3.41 -9.22 -12.84
N ARG A 81 -3.38 -8.61 -11.64
CA ARG A 81 -4.50 -8.37 -10.70
C ARG A 81 -4.83 -9.53 -9.76
N ASP A 82 -4.12 -10.65 -9.85
CA ASP A 82 -4.20 -11.67 -8.82
C ASP A 82 -3.53 -11.16 -7.55
N PHE A 83 -3.99 -11.66 -6.40
CA PHE A 83 -3.23 -11.47 -5.17
C PHE A 83 -1.98 -12.34 -5.23
N THR A 84 -0.88 -11.82 -4.72
CA THR A 84 0.38 -12.56 -4.59
C THR A 84 0.75 -12.68 -3.13
N ASP A 85 1.51 -13.72 -2.78
CA ASP A 85 2.10 -13.83 -1.46
C ASP A 85 3.37 -12.98 -1.38
N GLU A 86 3.29 -11.83 -0.71
CA GLU A 86 4.43 -10.93 -0.50
C GLU A 86 5.51 -11.53 0.42
N LEU A 87 5.18 -12.56 1.20
CA LEU A 87 6.07 -13.19 2.16
C LEU A 87 6.71 -14.47 1.63
N GLU A 88 6.41 -14.88 0.40
CA GLU A 88 7.00 -16.05 -0.26
C GLU A 88 6.91 -17.34 0.58
N GLY A 89 5.81 -17.53 1.32
CA GLY A 89 5.55 -18.68 2.19
C GLY A 89 5.89 -18.46 3.67
N ASP A 90 6.50 -17.33 4.04
CA ASP A 90 6.72 -16.97 5.45
C ASP A 90 5.44 -16.46 6.12
N LEU A 91 5.39 -16.56 7.45
CA LEU A 91 4.23 -16.16 8.25
C LEU A 91 4.58 -15.08 9.27
N ILE A 92 3.72 -14.07 9.35
CA ILE A 92 3.76 -13.08 10.43
C ILE A 92 3.28 -13.74 11.72
N VAL A 93 4.20 -14.02 12.64
CA VAL A 93 3.88 -14.63 13.95
C VAL A 93 3.38 -13.61 14.99
N LYS A 94 3.63 -12.32 14.77
CA LYS A 94 3.19 -11.23 15.65
C LYS A 94 2.91 -9.98 14.83
N PHE A 95 1.69 -9.50 14.92
CA PHE A 95 1.25 -8.26 14.28
C PHE A 95 0.91 -7.20 15.34
N VAL A 96 1.30 -5.95 15.10
CA VAL A 96 0.97 -4.80 15.95
C VAL A 96 0.61 -3.63 15.04
N SER A 97 -0.58 -3.07 15.19
CA SER A 97 -1.00 -1.84 14.54
C SER A 97 -1.19 -0.72 15.56
N GLY A 98 -1.02 0.53 15.09
CA GLY A 98 -1.40 1.71 15.88
C GLY A 98 -2.93 1.85 15.97
N PRO A 99 -3.44 2.62 16.94
CA PRO A 99 -4.86 2.94 16.98
C PRO A 99 -5.28 3.67 15.71
N SER A 100 -6.36 3.20 15.10
CA SER A 100 -7.02 3.81 13.93
C SER A 100 -7.76 5.09 14.27
#